data_AF-A0A9D6X7G0-F1
#
_entry.id   AF-A0A9D6X7G0-F1
#
_cell.length_a   1.000
_cell.length_b   1.000
_cell.length_c   1.000
_cell.angle_alpha   90.00
_cell.angle_beta   90.00
_cell.angle_gamma   90.00
#
_symmetry.space_group_name_H-M   'P 1'
#
loop_
_entity.id
_entity.type
_entity.pdbx_description
1 polymer ?
#
loop_
_entity_poly.entity_id
_entity_poly.type
_entity_poly.pdbx_seq_one_letter_code
_entity_poly.pdbx_strand_id
1 'polypeptide(L)'
;HLAERARPCRALSDVHELAGCGGTFSFPSNHALNTAAAAAFLQVLYPATGWVSWPLVAVIGFSRVYVGGHYVTDVLGGWAIGGLLGLGAALLLLRWPRFRAAHPVKPAPPAQTVTA
;
A
#
# COMPACT_ATOMS: atom_id res chain seq x y z
N HIS A 1 9.16 1.57 21.05
CA HIS A 1 7.79 1.46 21.59
C HIS A 1 6.67 1.80 20.59
N LEU A 2 6.90 1.77 19.25
CA LEU A 2 5.83 2.06 18.27
C LEU A 2 4.91 0.85 18.02
N ALA A 3 5.45 -0.37 18.07
CA ALA A 3 4.69 -1.62 17.85
C ALA A 3 3.65 -1.92 18.94
N GLU A 4 3.81 -1.38 20.14
CA GLU A 4 2.94 -1.63 21.30
C GLU A 4 1.93 -0.51 21.54
N ARG A 5 1.82 0.45 20.61
CA ARG A 5 0.95 1.62 20.80
C ARG A 5 -0.52 1.20 20.79
N ALA A 6 -1.18 1.39 21.93
CA ALA A 6 -2.62 1.21 22.09
C ALA A 6 -3.39 2.12 21.13
N ARG A 7 -4.50 1.60 20.58
CA ARG A 7 -5.36 2.32 19.64
C ARG A 7 -5.98 3.56 20.30
N PRO A 8 -6.27 4.62 19.53
CA PRO A 8 -6.95 5.80 20.08
C PRO A 8 -8.25 5.40 20.81
N CYS A 9 -8.97 4.39 20.32
CA CYS A 9 -10.14 3.81 20.97
C CYS A 9 -9.95 3.27 22.40
N ARG A 10 -8.72 2.90 22.80
CA ARG A 10 -8.41 2.48 24.19
C ARG A 10 -7.71 3.54 25.01
N ALA A 11 -7.14 4.56 24.36
CA ALA A 11 -6.31 5.58 25.02
C ALA A 11 -7.08 6.88 25.30
N LEU A 12 -8.16 7.15 24.56
CA LEU A 12 -8.97 8.36 24.69
C LEU A 12 -10.44 7.96 24.94
N SER A 13 -11.01 8.43 26.05
CA SER A 13 -12.38 8.13 26.47
C SER A 13 -13.47 8.82 25.63
N ASP A 14 -13.11 9.79 24.79
CA ASP A 14 -14.03 10.62 23.98
C ASP A 14 -14.09 10.24 22.49
N VAL A 15 -13.51 9.11 22.08
CA VAL A 15 -13.55 8.70 20.67
C VAL A 15 -14.82 7.89 20.42
N HIS A 16 -15.76 8.47 19.68
CA HIS A 16 -16.97 7.76 19.23
C HIS A 16 -16.59 6.69 18.20
N GLU A 17 -16.50 5.44 18.65
CA GLU A 17 -16.18 4.30 17.80
C GLU A 17 -17.37 3.88 16.93
N LEU A 18 -17.20 3.95 15.61
CA LEU A 18 -18.24 3.56 14.67
C LEU A 18 -18.23 2.06 14.31
N ALA A 19 -17.15 1.31 14.64
CA ALA A 19 -16.96 -0.07 14.15
C ALA A 19 -16.35 -1.07 15.16
N GLY A 20 -16.26 -0.71 16.45
CA GLY A 20 -15.67 -1.54 17.50
C GLY A 20 -14.13 -1.56 17.51
N CYS A 21 -13.55 -1.59 18.71
CA CYS A 21 -12.11 -1.49 18.90
C CYS A 21 -11.49 -2.85 18.55
N GLY A 22 -10.88 -2.93 17.38
CA GLY A 22 -10.16 -4.12 16.90
C GLY A 22 -9.00 -4.54 17.80
N GLY A 23 -8.07 -5.36 17.27
CA GLY A 23 -6.96 -5.95 18.04
C GLY A 23 -6.10 -4.98 18.86
N THR A 24 -5.32 -5.51 19.79
CA THR A 24 -4.57 -4.79 20.85
C THR A 24 -3.57 -3.75 20.35
N PHE A 25 -3.04 -3.87 19.13
CA PHE A 25 -2.00 -2.99 18.60
C PHE A 25 -2.46 -2.18 17.38
N SER A 26 -2.03 -0.92 17.31
CA SER A 26 -2.38 0.03 16.23
C SER A 26 -1.37 0.00 15.08
N PHE A 27 -0.12 -0.32 15.39
CA PHE A 27 0.98 -0.17 14.44
C PHE A 27 1.50 -1.52 13.91
N PRO A 28 1.74 -1.63 12.59
CA PRO A 28 1.23 -0.76 11.53
C PRO A 28 -0.27 -1.04 11.27
N SER A 29 -0.97 -0.09 10.63
CA SER A 29 -2.34 -0.35 10.19
C SER A 29 -2.35 -1.42 9.09
N ASN A 30 -2.86 -2.60 9.39
CA ASN A 30 -2.96 -3.71 8.41
C ASN A 30 -3.72 -3.32 7.13
N HIS A 31 -4.76 -2.48 7.26
CA HIS A 31 -5.50 -1.97 6.10
C HIS A 31 -4.66 -1.02 5.24
N ALA A 32 -3.89 -0.12 5.85
CA ALA A 32 -2.98 0.77 5.13
C ALA A 32 -1.83 -0.02 4.48
N LEU A 33 -1.25 -0.99 5.20
CA LEU A 33 -0.19 -1.85 4.70
C LEU A 33 -0.64 -2.68 3.50
N ASN A 34 -1.74 -3.41 3.62
CA ASN A 34 -2.20 -4.31 2.55
C ASN A 34 -2.59 -3.55 1.29
N THR A 35 -3.26 -2.41 1.43
CA THR A 35 -3.68 -1.60 0.28
C THR A 35 -2.49 -0.97 -0.43
N ALA A 36 -1.51 -0.43 0.30
CA ALA A 36 -0.28 0.09 -0.30
C ALA A 36 0.58 -1.01 -0.94
N ALA A 37 0.66 -2.20 -0.34
CA ALA A 37 1.37 -3.33 -0.93
C ALA A 37 0.74 -3.79 -2.25
N ALA A 38 -0.59 -3.93 -2.28
CA ALA A 38 -1.31 -4.27 -3.49
C ALA A 38 -1.16 -3.20 -4.58
N ALA A 39 -1.30 -1.92 -4.24
CA ALA A 39 -1.15 -0.82 -5.18
C ALA A 39 0.26 -0.74 -5.78
N ALA A 40 1.31 -0.84 -4.95
CA ALA A 40 2.69 -0.84 -5.40
C ALA A 40 3.00 -2.06 -6.30
N PHE A 41 2.50 -3.23 -5.94
CA PHE A 41 2.65 -4.43 -6.75
C PHE A 41 1.98 -4.28 -8.13
N LEU A 42 0.72 -3.85 -8.15
CA LEU A 42 -0.03 -3.63 -9.39
C LEU A 42 0.59 -2.53 -10.25
N GLN A 43 1.12 -1.47 -9.66
CA GLN A 43 1.79 -0.38 -10.38
C GLN A 43 3.02 -0.87 -11.15
N VAL A 44 3.77 -1.84 -10.59
CA VAL A 44 4.95 -2.41 -11.25
C VAL A 44 4.55 -3.39 -12.36
N LEU A 45 3.53 -4.22 -12.13
CA LEU A 45 3.09 -5.21 -13.12
C LEU A 45 2.30 -4.59 -14.28
N TYR A 46 1.50 -3.55 -13.99
CA TYR A 46 0.60 -2.89 -14.93
C TYR A 46 0.86 -1.38 -14.96
N PRO A 47 2.01 -0.92 -15.51
CA PRO A 47 2.40 0.49 -15.43
C PRO A 47 1.38 1.47 -16.04
N ALA A 48 0.62 1.04 -17.05
CA ALA A 48 -0.39 1.86 -17.72
C ALA A 48 -1.68 2.07 -16.89
N THR A 49 -2.07 1.11 -16.04
CA THR A 49 -3.37 1.09 -15.36
C THR A 49 -3.28 0.97 -13.84
N GLY A 50 -2.13 0.56 -13.30
CA GLY A 50 -1.93 0.33 -11.86
C GLY A 50 -2.11 1.59 -11.02
N TRP A 51 -1.96 2.78 -11.62
CA TRP A 51 -2.14 4.04 -10.93
C TRP A 51 -3.57 4.24 -10.38
N VAL A 52 -4.57 3.58 -10.99
CA VAL A 52 -5.98 3.62 -10.60
C VAL A 52 -6.21 3.05 -9.19
N SER A 53 -5.26 2.28 -8.65
CA SER A 53 -5.35 1.73 -7.29
C SER A 53 -5.03 2.76 -6.18
N TRP A 54 -4.28 3.82 -6.47
CA TRP A 54 -3.84 4.79 -5.45
C TRP A 54 -4.97 5.62 -4.82
N PRO A 55 -6.01 6.07 -5.56
CA PRO A 55 -7.18 6.68 -4.95
C PRO A 55 -7.83 5.80 -3.87
N LEU A 56 -7.86 4.48 -4.09
CA LEU A 56 -8.41 3.53 -3.12
C LEU A 56 -7.54 3.43 -1.86
N VAL A 57 -6.20 3.45 -2.01
CA VAL A 57 -5.26 3.50 -0.88
C VAL A 57 -5.50 4.75 -0.03
N ALA A 58 -5.71 5.90 -0.66
CA ALA A 58 -5.99 7.15 0.02
C ALA A 58 -7.33 7.11 0.78
N VAL A 59 -8.41 6.65 0.13
CA VAL A 59 -9.75 6.54 0.75
C VAL A 59 -9.72 5.58 1.94
N ILE A 60 -9.07 4.42 1.81
CA ILE A 60 -8.97 3.45 2.89
C ILE A 60 -8.13 4.01 4.04
N GLY A 61 -6.98 4.65 3.76
CA GLY A 61 -6.17 5.29 4.79
C GLY A 61 -6.92 6.39 5.54
N PHE A 62 -7.67 7.24 4.81
CA PHE A 62 -8.51 8.27 5.40
C PHE A 62 -9.60 7.68 6.30
N SER A 63 -10.30 6.63 5.84
CA SER A 63 -11.31 5.91 6.62
C SER A 63 -10.74 5.42 7.96
N ARG A 64 -9.50 4.92 7.99
CA ARG A 64 -8.86 4.43 9.23
C ARG A 64 -8.56 5.53 10.25
N VAL A 65 -8.29 6.75 9.79
CA VAL A 65 -8.11 7.94 10.66
C VAL A 65 -9.46 8.49 11.09
N TYR A 66 -10.41 8.60 10.15
CA TYR A 66 -11.73 9.19 10.37
C TYR A 66 -12.55 8.43 11.41
N VAL A 67 -12.49 7.09 11.41
CA VAL A 67 -13.17 6.23 12.40
C VAL A 67 -12.46 6.26 13.77
N GLY A 68 -11.38 7.02 13.94
CA GLY A 68 -10.62 7.10 15.19
C GLY A 68 -9.88 5.80 15.54
N GLY A 69 -9.79 4.84 14.61
CA GLY A 69 -9.21 3.52 14.88
C GLY A 69 -7.68 3.48 14.82
N HIS A 70 -7.04 4.51 14.27
CA HIS A 70 -5.59 4.61 14.06
C HIS A 70 -5.12 6.06 14.03
N TYR A 71 -3.89 6.31 14.45
CA TYR A 71 -3.25 7.61 14.26
C TYR A 71 -2.80 7.78 12.80
N VAL A 72 -2.69 9.04 12.34
CA VAL A 72 -2.14 9.37 11.00
C VAL A 72 -0.77 8.72 10.81
N THR A 73 0.07 8.70 11.85
CA THR A 73 1.39 8.05 11.84
C THR A 73 1.32 6.54 11.58
N ASP A 74 0.27 5.87 12.03
CA ASP A 74 0.10 4.41 11.87
C ASP A 74 -0.33 4.06 10.43
N VAL A 75 -1.06 4.97 9.78
CA VAL A 75 -1.42 4.86 8.36
C VAL A 75 -0.22 5.14 7.48
N LEU A 76 0.55 6.21 7.76
CA LEU A 76 1.77 6.52 7.00
C LEU A 76 2.82 5.40 7.13
N GLY A 77 3.02 4.88 8.34
CA GLY A 77 3.91 3.73 8.56
C GLY A 77 3.44 2.48 7.82
N GLY A 78 2.13 2.21 7.82
CA GLY A 78 1.52 1.14 7.03
C GLY A 78 1.76 1.31 5.53
N TRP A 79 1.52 2.50 4.97
CA TRP A 79 1.76 2.79 3.55
C TRP A 79 3.22 2.60 3.15
N ALA A 80 4.17 3.09 3.96
CA ALA A 80 5.60 2.95 3.68
C ALA A 80 6.03 1.48 3.67
N ILE A 81 5.68 0.72 4.72
CA ILE A 81 6.04 -0.70 4.83
C ILE A 81 5.35 -1.51 3.72
N GLY A 82 4.05 -1.30 3.52
CA GLY A 82 3.28 -1.98 2.49
C GLY A 82 3.83 -1.74 1.10
N GLY A 83 4.09 -0.47 0.74
CA GLY A 83 4.64 -0.11 -0.57
C GLY A 83 5.99 -0.75 -0.86
N LEU A 84 6.91 -0.78 0.12
CA LEU A 84 8.21 -1.43 -0.04
C LEU A 84 8.08 -2.95 -0.25
N LEU A 85 7.19 -3.60 0.49
CA LEU A 85 6.93 -5.04 0.34
C LEU A 85 6.31 -5.35 -1.03
N GLY A 86 5.33 -4.56 -1.46
CA GLY A 86 4.68 -4.71 -2.77
C GLY A 86 5.66 -4.53 -3.94
N LEU A 87 6.51 -3.49 -3.86
CA LEU A 87 7.57 -3.25 -4.83
C LEU A 87 8.58 -4.40 -4.85
N GLY A 88 9.07 -4.83 -3.69
CA GLY A 88 10.01 -5.95 -3.57
C GLY A 88 9.46 -7.25 -4.14
N ALA A 89 8.20 -7.58 -3.82
CA ALA A 89 7.51 -8.76 -4.35
C ALA A 89 7.35 -8.71 -5.87
N ALA A 90 6.97 -7.56 -6.43
CA ALA A 90 6.83 -7.38 -7.87
C ALA A 90 8.17 -7.53 -8.59
N LEU A 91 9.24 -6.92 -8.09
CA LEU A 91 10.58 -7.04 -8.66
C LEU A 91 11.11 -8.48 -8.57
N LEU A 92 10.86 -9.17 -7.47
CA LEU A 92 11.21 -10.59 -7.31
C LEU A 92 10.47 -11.46 -8.33
N LEU A 93 9.17 -11.23 -8.51
CA LEU A 93 8.35 -11.94 -9.49
C LEU A 93 8.85 -11.70 -10.93
N LEU A 94 9.16 -10.46 -11.27
CA LEU A 94 9.72 -10.11 -12.58
C LEU A 94 11.12 -10.68 -12.81
N ARG A 95 11.87 -10.99 -11.75
CA ARG A 95 13.16 -11.72 -11.84
C ARG A 95 12.98 -13.22 -12.02
N TRP A 96 11.78 -13.77 -11.82
CA TRP A 96 11.52 -15.19 -11.99
C TRP A 96 11.43 -15.58 -13.48
N PRO A 97 12.32 -16.45 -14.01
CA PRO A 97 12.39 -16.75 -15.44
C PRO A 97 11.08 -17.30 -16.04
N ARG A 98 10.39 -18.17 -15.30
CA ARG A 98 9.09 -18.74 -15.67
C ARG A 98 8.00 -17.68 -15.87
N PHE A 99 8.01 -16.62 -15.05
CA PHE A 99 7.03 -15.54 -15.17
C PHE A 99 7.34 -14.63 -16.37
N ARG A 100 8.62 -14.31 -16.60
CA ARG A 100 9.07 -13.54 -17.78
C ARG A 100 8.75 -14.24 -19.10
N ALA A 101 8.87 -15.56 -19.14
CA ALA A 101 8.55 -16.35 -20.33
C ALA A 101 7.04 -16.35 -20.66
N ALA A 102 6.17 -16.27 -19.65
CA ALA A 102 4.72 -16.26 -19.83
C ALA A 102 4.17 -14.87 -20.24
N HIS A 103 4.85 -13.79 -19.85
CA HIS A 103 4.45 -12.42 -20.16
C HIS A 103 5.63 -11.61 -20.72
N PRO A 104 5.92 -11.74 -22.04
CA PRO A 104 6.93 -10.90 -22.67
C PRO A 104 6.48 -9.44 -22.63
N VAL A 105 7.18 -8.63 -21.85
CA VAL A 105 7.04 -7.17 -21.90
C VAL A 105 7.45 -6.72 -23.29
N LYS A 106 6.52 -6.15 -24.07
CA LYS A 106 6.85 -5.55 -25.37
C LYS A 106 7.98 -4.53 -25.15
N PRO A 107 9.12 -4.66 -25.84
CA PRO A 107 10.16 -3.66 -25.74
C PRO A 107 9.59 -2.30 -26.13
N ALA A 108 10.03 -1.26 -25.42
CA ALA A 108 9.70 0.12 -25.78
C ALA A 108 10.11 0.33 -27.26
N PRO A 109 9.26 1.00 -28.07
CA PRO A 109 9.63 1.32 -29.44
C PRO A 109 10.97 2.07 -29.43
N PRO A 110 11.91 1.74 -30.34
CA PRO A 110 13.19 2.42 -30.39
C PRO A 110 12.93 3.92 -30.48
N ALA A 111 13.62 4.70 -29.65
CA ALA A 111 13.60 6.15 -29.71
C ALA A 111 13.88 6.53 -31.16
N GLN A 112 12.88 7.10 -31.84
CA GLN A 112 13.04 7.54 -33.22
C GLN A 112 14.10 8.63 -33.18
N THR A 113 15.32 8.30 -33.60
CA THR A 113 16.38 9.26 -33.81
C THR A 113 15.90 10.19 -34.92
N VAL A 114 15.39 11.36 -34.55
CA VAL A 114 15.09 12.43 -35.49
C VAL A 114 16.42 12.90 -36.07
N THR A 115 16.85 12.29 -37.17
CA THR A 115 17.86 12.88 -38.06
C THR A 115 17.17 13.97 -38.85
N ALA A 116 17.50 15.22 -38.51
CA ALA A 116 17.23 16.40 -39.33
C ALA A 116 18.14 16.44 -40.56
#